data_AF-A0A1V4Z969-F1
#
_entry.id   AF-A0A1V4Z969-F1
#
_cell.length_a   1.000
_cell.length_b   1.000
_cell.length_c   1.000
_cell.angle_alpha   90.00
_cell.angle_beta   90.00
_cell.angle_gamma   90.00
#
_symmetry.space_group_name_H-M   'P 1'
#
loop_
_entity.id
_entity.type
_entity.pdbx_description
1 polymer ?
#
loop_
_entity_poly.entity_id
_entity_poly.type
_entity_poly.pdbx_seq_one_letter_code
_entity_poly.pdbx_strand_id
1 'polypeptide(L)'
;MRYYVKDHTLVIKGDFDGISTGINGGRRRVRSVVNHEVSRQFNNDDPAEYLEQVAATAGADEPYFGFLTAVQMKNLCVVRDAYTTAFITAGISNPCHDPGVPGTINILLVVHGRMSEGAMASAIITATEAKAKALFEMGFEFTGTTTDAIAVLSEEVRTPVCEPLYYEYSGTATTIGHSIYRCVKKGVAEGIRRQHGIGEKTAMQSRLFVMANGDAGFYWIAKPDGKMGKNKCPYYPCHHFEGQDCTFCFCPLYPCEDPELGEWILSSKGYPVWTCKDCRLLHEKKAAAYLKKHPDASIDELKRQAPGKIK
;
A
#
# COMPACT_ATOMS: atom_id res chain seq x y z
N MET A 1 -7.55 -4.20 -6.63
CA MET A 1 -6.69 -2.98 -6.66
C MET A 1 -5.32 -3.26 -7.27
N ARG A 2 -4.74 -2.27 -7.98
CA ARG A 2 -3.36 -2.28 -8.49
C ARG A 2 -2.65 -0.98 -8.11
N TYR A 3 -1.34 -1.00 -7.85
CA TYR A 3 -0.59 0.24 -7.61
C TYR A 3 0.79 0.24 -8.28
N TYR A 4 1.35 1.43 -8.46
CA TYR A 4 2.71 1.63 -8.95
C TYR A 4 3.26 3.01 -8.57
N VAL A 5 4.58 3.18 -8.72
CA VAL A 5 5.23 4.49 -8.60
C VAL A 5 5.84 4.85 -9.96
N LYS A 6 5.47 6.02 -10.49
CA LYS A 6 5.97 6.58 -11.75
C LYS A 6 6.28 8.05 -11.53
N ASP A 7 7.46 8.52 -11.94
CA ASP A 7 7.88 9.92 -11.85
C ASP A 7 7.56 10.56 -10.48
N HIS A 8 8.05 9.93 -9.40
CA HIS A 8 7.83 10.36 -8.01
C HIS A 8 6.36 10.36 -7.53
N THR A 9 5.48 9.72 -8.28
CA THR A 9 4.04 9.67 -8.02
C THR A 9 3.60 8.25 -7.73
N LEU A 10 3.03 8.01 -6.55
CA LEU A 10 2.28 6.80 -6.27
C LEU A 10 0.89 6.91 -6.91
N VAL A 11 0.52 5.92 -7.72
CA VAL A 11 -0.83 5.75 -8.27
C VAL A 11 -1.40 4.43 -7.76
N ILE A 12 -2.58 4.47 -7.17
CA ILE A 12 -3.36 3.31 -6.77
C ILE A 12 -4.63 3.30 -7.62
N LYS A 13 -4.81 2.29 -8.46
CA LYS A 13 -5.98 2.08 -9.34
C LYS A 13 -6.91 1.00 -8.81
N GLY A 14 -8.21 1.21 -9.01
CA GLY A 14 -9.26 0.26 -8.66
C GLY A 14 -10.64 0.87 -8.89
N ASP A 15 -11.70 0.19 -8.47
CA ASP A 15 -13.05 0.79 -8.36
C ASP A 15 -13.35 0.90 -6.87
N PHE A 16 -13.28 2.13 -6.35
CA PHE A 16 -13.38 2.39 -4.92
C PHE A 16 -14.61 3.22 -4.59
N ASP A 17 -15.32 2.86 -3.53
CA ASP A 17 -16.11 3.80 -2.75
C ASP A 17 -15.20 4.35 -1.65
N GLY A 18 -14.92 5.65 -1.64
CA GLY A 18 -13.91 6.18 -0.75
C GLY A 18 -14.25 7.53 -0.13
N ILE A 19 -13.59 7.82 0.98
CA ILE A 19 -13.60 9.11 1.67
C ILE A 19 -12.16 9.58 1.82
N SER A 20 -11.91 10.87 1.58
CA SER A 20 -10.57 11.45 1.67
C SER A 20 -10.57 12.84 2.26
N THR A 21 -9.49 13.19 2.98
CA THR A 21 -9.21 14.56 3.45
C THR A 21 -8.21 15.30 2.56
N GLY A 22 -7.75 14.69 1.47
CA GLY A 22 -6.81 15.28 0.51
C GLY A 22 -7.48 16.22 -0.51
N ILE A 23 -6.72 16.54 -1.57
CA ILE A 23 -7.21 17.28 -2.74
C ILE A 23 -8.34 16.47 -3.40
N ASN A 24 -9.41 17.17 -3.79
CA ASN A 24 -10.66 16.59 -4.27
C ASN A 24 -11.31 15.62 -3.25
N GLY A 25 -11.13 15.90 -1.95
CA GLY A 25 -11.64 15.12 -0.82
C GLY A 25 -13.16 15.12 -0.67
N GLY A 26 -13.64 14.51 0.41
CA GLY A 26 -15.05 14.12 0.60
C GLY A 26 -15.29 12.66 0.23
N ARG A 27 -16.55 12.20 0.34
CA ARG A 27 -16.95 10.83 -0.04
C ARG A 27 -17.43 10.79 -1.49
N ARG A 28 -16.87 9.88 -2.28
CA ARG A 28 -17.32 9.59 -3.64
C ARG A 28 -16.69 8.31 -4.17
N ARG A 29 -17.24 7.80 -5.27
CA ARG A 29 -16.54 6.77 -6.02
C ARG A 29 -15.36 7.35 -6.78
N VAL A 30 -14.23 6.65 -6.75
CA VAL A 30 -12.98 7.03 -7.43
C VAL A 30 -12.36 5.82 -8.14
N ARG A 31 -11.72 6.07 -9.28
CA ARG A 31 -10.97 5.05 -10.02
C ARG A 31 -9.49 5.02 -9.68
N SER A 32 -9.00 6.07 -9.02
CA SER A 32 -7.61 6.16 -8.60
C SER A 32 -7.41 7.00 -7.34
N VAL A 33 -6.26 6.81 -6.70
CA VAL A 33 -5.70 7.73 -5.71
C VAL A 33 -4.26 8.01 -6.06
N VAL A 34 -3.86 9.28 -5.95
CA VAL A 34 -2.55 9.79 -6.32
C VAL A 34 -1.89 10.41 -5.09
N ASN A 35 -0.62 10.07 -4.83
CA ASN A 35 0.22 10.75 -3.85
C ASN A 35 1.55 11.12 -4.50
N HIS A 36 1.82 12.41 -4.64
CA HIS A 36 2.95 12.93 -5.39
C HIS A 36 3.97 13.61 -4.48
N GLU A 37 5.24 13.24 -4.65
CA GLU A 37 6.36 13.89 -3.96
C GLU A 37 6.62 15.27 -4.56
N VAL A 38 6.61 16.30 -3.71
CA VAL A 38 6.97 17.68 -4.04
C VAL A 38 8.18 18.14 -3.23
N SER A 39 8.82 19.21 -3.67
CA SER A 39 9.93 19.79 -2.92
C SER A 39 9.45 20.34 -1.56
N ARG A 40 10.35 20.44 -0.57
CA ARG A 40 10.02 21.05 0.74
C ARG A 40 9.62 22.52 0.66
N GLN A 41 9.96 23.18 -0.43
CA GLN A 41 9.66 24.59 -0.71
C GLN A 41 8.52 24.73 -1.72
N PHE A 42 7.78 23.65 -1.96
CA PHE A 42 6.65 23.67 -2.89
C PHE A 42 5.64 24.71 -2.44
N ASN A 43 5.45 25.70 -3.30
CA ASN A 43 4.48 26.76 -3.15
C ASN A 43 3.82 26.93 -4.51
N ASN A 44 2.56 26.54 -4.61
CA ASN A 44 1.77 26.64 -5.82
C ASN A 44 0.41 27.21 -5.43
N ASP A 45 -0.04 28.21 -6.18
CA ASP A 45 -1.29 28.93 -5.91
C ASP A 45 -2.53 28.06 -6.20
N ASP A 46 -2.40 27.06 -7.08
CA ASP A 46 -3.42 26.04 -7.36
C ASP A 46 -2.83 24.62 -7.31
N PRO A 47 -2.71 24.02 -6.11
CA PRO A 47 -2.27 22.65 -5.94
C PRO A 47 -3.19 21.61 -6.62
N ALA A 48 -4.45 21.94 -6.89
CA ALA A 48 -5.39 21.01 -7.51
C ALA A 48 -5.14 20.89 -9.01
N GLU A 49 -5.00 22.02 -9.71
CA GLU A 49 -4.62 22.06 -11.13
C GLU A 49 -3.24 21.43 -11.36
N TYR A 50 -2.26 21.74 -10.50
CA TYR A 50 -0.94 21.11 -10.55
C TYR A 50 -1.05 19.57 -10.47
N LEU A 51 -1.86 19.07 -9.55
CA LEU A 51 -2.01 17.63 -9.35
C LEU A 51 -2.79 16.95 -10.48
N GLU A 52 -3.67 17.66 -11.17
CA GLU A 52 -4.35 17.17 -12.38
C GLU A 52 -3.37 16.86 -13.51
N GLN A 53 -2.43 17.77 -13.77
CA GLN A 53 -1.38 17.57 -14.77
C GLN A 53 -0.45 16.40 -14.41
N VAL A 54 -0.09 16.30 -13.12
CA VAL A 54 0.70 15.19 -12.60
C VAL A 54 -0.05 13.86 -12.73
N ALA A 55 -1.33 13.83 -12.34
CA ALA A 55 -2.17 12.64 -12.37
C ALA A 55 -2.33 12.11 -13.80
N ALA A 56 -2.57 13.01 -14.77
CA ALA A 56 -2.65 12.66 -16.19
C ALA A 56 -1.34 12.04 -16.71
N THR A 57 -0.20 12.64 -16.39
CA THR A 57 1.12 12.14 -16.81
C THR A 57 1.49 10.81 -16.15
N ALA A 58 1.14 10.66 -14.89
CA ALA A 58 1.33 9.44 -14.12
C ALA A 58 0.38 8.30 -14.57
N GLY A 59 -0.65 8.62 -15.37
CA GLY A 59 -1.60 7.65 -15.91
C GLY A 59 -2.70 7.28 -14.91
N ALA A 60 -3.09 8.17 -14.00
CA ALA A 60 -4.22 7.96 -13.09
C ALA A 60 -5.56 8.04 -13.82
N ASP A 61 -6.56 7.31 -13.34
CA ASP A 61 -7.91 7.32 -13.91
C ASP A 61 -8.83 8.22 -13.08
N GLU A 62 -9.52 9.17 -13.73
CA GLU A 62 -10.53 10.01 -13.08
C GLU A 62 -11.86 9.27 -12.82
N PRO A 63 -12.63 9.62 -11.79
CA PRO A 63 -12.30 10.56 -10.73
C PRO A 63 -11.24 10.00 -9.76
N TYR A 64 -10.38 10.86 -9.19
CA TYR A 64 -9.33 10.44 -8.25
C TYR A 64 -9.22 11.34 -7.01
N PHE A 65 -8.77 10.79 -5.89
CA PHE A 65 -8.31 11.58 -4.74
C PHE A 65 -6.82 11.91 -4.85
N GLY A 66 -6.45 13.11 -4.44
CA GLY A 66 -5.11 13.64 -4.61
C GLY A 66 -4.39 13.97 -3.31
N PHE A 67 -3.09 13.72 -3.27
CA PHE A 67 -2.21 13.99 -2.13
C PHE A 67 -0.88 14.54 -2.62
N LEU A 68 -0.33 15.50 -1.89
CA LEU A 68 1.03 16.00 -2.05
C LEU A 68 1.84 15.65 -0.81
N THR A 69 3.12 15.38 -0.97
CA THR A 69 4.00 15.05 0.16
C THR A 69 5.43 15.55 -0.05
N ALA A 70 6.05 16.09 1.00
CA ALA A 70 7.49 16.38 0.99
C ALA A 70 8.36 15.16 1.38
N VAL A 71 7.72 14.00 1.60
CA VAL A 71 8.39 12.72 1.86
C VAL A 71 8.88 12.15 0.55
N GLN A 72 10.13 11.69 0.52
CA GLN A 72 10.68 11.11 -0.70
C GLN A 72 9.95 9.82 -1.02
N MET A 73 9.42 9.66 -2.25
CA MET A 73 8.62 8.50 -2.64
C MET A 73 9.42 7.20 -2.56
N LYS A 74 10.75 7.30 -2.53
CA LYS A 74 11.63 6.17 -2.26
C LYS A 74 11.45 5.55 -0.86
N ASN A 75 10.88 6.31 0.07
CA ASN A 75 10.61 5.96 1.46
C ASN A 75 9.14 5.58 1.70
N LEU A 76 8.33 5.46 0.65
CA LEU A 76 6.97 4.93 0.72
C LEU A 76 6.97 3.56 1.43
N CYS A 77 6.07 3.42 2.41
CA CYS A 77 5.79 2.16 3.08
C CYS A 77 4.45 1.61 2.59
N VAL A 78 4.47 0.39 2.08
CA VAL A 78 3.28 -0.40 1.75
C VAL A 78 3.17 -1.49 2.81
N VAL A 79 2.07 -1.51 3.56
CA VAL A 79 1.85 -2.45 4.66
C VAL A 79 0.55 -3.17 4.45
N ARG A 80 0.61 -4.48 4.29
CA ARG A 80 -0.54 -5.33 4.01
C ARG A 80 -0.83 -6.26 5.17
N ASP A 81 -2.09 -6.31 5.56
CA ASP A 81 -2.67 -7.31 6.44
C ASP A 81 -3.90 -7.92 5.74
N ALA A 82 -4.56 -8.88 6.36
CA ALA A 82 -5.63 -9.68 5.75
C ALA A 82 -6.74 -8.84 5.10
N TYR A 83 -7.14 -7.74 5.74
CA TYR A 83 -8.30 -6.95 5.33
C TYR A 83 -7.95 -5.58 4.76
N THR A 84 -6.71 -5.12 4.97
CA THR A 84 -6.29 -3.75 4.63
C THR A 84 -4.88 -3.72 4.06
N THR A 85 -4.72 -2.95 2.98
CA THR A 85 -3.40 -2.50 2.51
C THR A 85 -3.27 -1.00 2.77
N ALA A 86 -2.22 -0.59 3.48
CA ALA A 86 -1.91 0.81 3.77
C ALA A 86 -0.70 1.29 2.96
N PHE A 87 -0.81 2.47 2.36
CA PHE A 87 0.28 3.18 1.68
C PHE A 87 0.58 4.44 2.46
N ILE A 88 1.79 4.55 2.99
CA ILE A 88 2.14 5.56 4.00
C ILE A 88 3.41 6.28 3.59
N THR A 89 3.32 7.60 3.54
CA THR A 89 4.46 8.52 3.44
C THR A 89 4.48 9.36 4.71
N ALA A 90 5.51 9.18 5.55
CA ALA A 90 5.57 9.80 6.87
C ALA A 90 6.84 10.64 7.05
N GLY A 91 6.65 11.94 7.33
CA GLY A 91 7.71 12.89 7.62
C GLY A 91 7.35 13.77 8.81
N ILE A 92 8.23 13.81 9.81
CA ILE A 92 8.05 14.54 11.08
C ILE A 92 8.83 15.85 11.15
N SER A 93 9.19 16.44 10.01
CA SER A 93 9.95 17.68 9.98
C SER A 93 9.24 18.87 10.64
N ASN A 94 7.93 18.73 10.92
CA ASN A 94 7.19 19.69 11.71
C ASN A 94 6.02 19.03 12.47
N PRO A 95 6.09 18.99 13.81
CA PRO A 95 4.97 18.58 14.67
C PRO A 95 3.73 19.47 14.47
N CYS A 96 2.52 18.94 14.68
CA CYS A 96 1.26 19.69 14.53
C CYS A 96 1.12 20.96 15.39
N HIS A 97 2.02 21.20 16.35
CA HIS A 97 2.00 22.35 17.27
C HIS A 97 2.91 23.52 16.85
N ASP A 98 3.73 23.34 15.81
CA ASP A 98 4.56 24.39 15.23
C ASP A 98 4.12 24.54 13.76
N PRO A 99 3.77 25.72 13.23
CA PRO A 99 3.29 25.86 11.85
C PRO A 99 4.40 26.21 10.83
N GLY A 100 5.67 26.35 11.24
CA GLY A 100 6.71 27.00 10.43
C GLY A 100 7.27 26.22 9.22
N VAL A 101 7.11 24.89 9.14
CA VAL A 101 7.66 24.05 8.05
C VAL A 101 6.64 22.95 7.67
N PRO A 102 6.37 22.59 6.42
CA PRO A 102 5.45 21.48 6.15
C PRO A 102 5.99 20.12 6.65
N GLY A 103 5.26 19.47 7.56
CA GLY A 103 5.37 18.06 7.89
C GLY A 103 4.11 17.34 7.43
N THR A 104 4.22 16.08 6.99
CA THR A 104 3.07 15.33 6.49
C THR A 104 3.18 13.84 6.80
N ILE A 105 2.08 13.26 7.28
CA ILE A 105 1.85 11.83 7.32
C ILE A 105 0.59 11.54 6.50
N ASN A 106 0.79 11.19 5.22
CA ASN A 106 -0.31 10.73 4.37
C ASN A 106 -0.52 9.23 4.55
N ILE A 107 -1.77 8.82 4.77
CA ILE A 107 -2.18 7.43 4.99
C ILE A 107 -3.28 7.09 3.99
N LEU A 108 -2.99 6.23 3.02
CA LEU A 108 -3.99 5.74 2.06
C LEU A 108 -4.32 4.29 2.42
N LEU A 109 -5.56 4.03 2.82
CA LEU A 109 -6.05 2.71 3.17
C LEU A 109 -6.89 2.15 2.04
N VAL A 110 -6.52 0.97 1.54
CA VAL A 110 -7.37 0.14 0.70
C VAL A 110 -7.93 -0.97 1.57
N VAL A 111 -9.25 -0.98 1.75
CA VAL A 111 -10.02 -1.97 2.51
C VAL A 111 -10.63 -2.97 1.54
N HIS A 112 -10.31 -4.24 1.76
CA HIS A 112 -10.73 -5.37 0.94
C HIS A 112 -12.14 -5.84 1.35
N GLY A 113 -13.14 -5.01 1.08
CA GLY A 113 -14.55 -5.25 1.40
C GLY A 113 -15.34 -3.94 1.42
N ARG A 114 -16.66 -4.06 1.32
CA ARG A 114 -17.60 -2.93 1.39
C ARG A 114 -17.68 -2.38 2.82
N MET A 115 -17.89 -1.07 2.93
CA MET A 115 -18.00 -0.39 4.22
C MET A 115 -19.29 0.44 4.28
N SER A 116 -19.89 0.54 5.46
CA SER A 116 -20.89 1.58 5.74
C SER A 116 -20.23 2.96 5.76
N GLU A 117 -21.01 4.04 5.66
CA GLU A 117 -20.49 5.41 5.86
C GLU A 117 -19.86 5.59 7.24
N GLY A 118 -20.53 5.06 8.27
CA GLY A 118 -20.04 5.09 9.64
C GLY A 118 -18.71 4.37 9.79
N ALA A 119 -18.54 3.22 9.12
CA ALA A 119 -17.27 2.51 9.10
C ALA A 119 -16.17 3.28 8.35
N MET A 120 -16.46 3.93 7.22
CA MET A 120 -15.46 4.75 6.52
C MET A 120 -14.96 5.92 7.40
N ALA A 121 -15.89 6.63 8.05
CA ALA A 121 -15.53 7.70 8.97
C ALA A 121 -14.77 7.18 10.20
N SER A 122 -15.22 6.06 10.79
CA SER A 122 -14.56 5.41 11.93
C SER A 122 -13.15 4.89 11.59
N ALA A 123 -12.90 4.51 10.34
CA ALA A 123 -11.58 4.08 9.88
C ALA A 123 -10.57 5.24 9.88
N ILE A 124 -11.00 6.47 9.56
CA ILE A 124 -10.15 7.67 9.69
C ILE A 124 -9.74 7.87 11.16
N ILE A 125 -10.68 7.71 12.10
CA ILE A 125 -10.40 7.80 13.55
C ILE A 125 -9.38 6.74 13.96
N THR A 126 -9.64 5.47 13.59
CA THR A 126 -8.77 4.34 13.93
C THR A 126 -7.36 4.51 13.38
N ALA A 127 -7.23 4.99 12.14
CA ALA A 127 -5.94 5.31 11.52
C ALA A 127 -5.22 6.45 12.25
N THR A 128 -5.97 7.48 12.66
CA THR A 128 -5.43 8.62 13.41
C THR A 128 -4.89 8.19 14.77
N GLU A 129 -5.63 7.35 15.51
CA GLU A 129 -5.19 6.79 16.79
C GLU A 129 -3.94 5.90 16.63
N ALA A 130 -3.91 5.06 15.60
CA ALA A 130 -2.76 4.21 15.29
C ALA A 130 -1.49 5.02 14.95
N LYS A 131 -1.65 6.09 14.17
CA LYS A 131 -0.58 7.05 13.86
C LYS A 131 -0.06 7.71 15.13
N ALA A 132 -0.94 8.26 15.96
CA ALA A 132 -0.56 8.88 17.23
C ALA A 132 0.17 7.88 18.14
N LYS A 133 -0.33 6.64 18.24
CA LYS A 133 0.35 5.59 19.01
C LYS A 133 1.75 5.29 18.47
N ALA A 134 1.92 5.22 17.15
CA ALA A 134 3.23 5.02 16.54
C ALA A 134 4.21 6.13 16.91
N LEU A 135 3.76 7.39 16.86
CA LEU A 135 4.56 8.55 17.23
C LEU A 135 4.99 8.50 18.71
N PHE A 136 4.05 8.22 19.62
CA PHE A 136 4.36 8.08 21.04
C PHE A 136 5.30 6.91 21.34
N GLU A 137 5.09 5.74 20.71
CA GLU A 137 6.00 4.59 20.87
C GLU A 137 7.41 4.87 20.33
N MET A 138 7.55 5.85 19.43
CA MET A 138 8.85 6.32 18.92
C MET A 138 9.47 7.44 19.77
N GLY A 139 8.79 7.89 20.84
CA GLY A 139 9.28 8.93 21.74
C GLY A 139 8.93 10.37 21.33
N PHE A 140 8.00 10.57 20.39
CA PHE A 140 7.50 11.90 20.03
C PHE A 140 6.33 12.30 20.93
N GLU A 141 6.23 13.58 21.28
CA GLU A 141 5.18 14.11 22.16
C GLU A 141 4.00 14.77 21.41
N PHE A 142 3.86 14.46 20.11
CA PHE A 142 2.80 15.01 19.25
C PHE A 142 2.05 13.89 18.54
N THR A 143 0.80 14.17 18.14
CA THR A 143 -0.11 13.17 17.57
C THR A 143 -0.11 13.14 16.04
N GLY A 144 0.54 14.10 15.39
CA GLY A 144 0.57 14.22 13.95
C GLY A 144 1.39 15.41 13.47
N THR A 145 1.23 15.78 12.21
CA THR A 145 1.86 16.93 11.59
C THR A 145 0.82 17.92 11.07
N THR A 146 1.27 19.08 10.59
CA THR A 146 0.37 20.17 10.18
C THR A 146 -0.48 19.84 8.96
N THR A 147 -0.05 18.89 8.12
CA THR A 147 -0.73 18.53 6.86
C THR A 147 -0.98 17.03 6.73
N ASP A 148 -1.30 16.36 7.84
CA ASP A 148 -1.71 14.95 7.79
C ASP A 148 -2.98 14.79 6.95
N ALA A 149 -3.00 13.77 6.09
CA ALA A 149 -4.15 13.47 5.28
C ALA A 149 -4.40 11.95 5.17
N ILE A 150 -5.67 11.56 5.15
CA ILE A 150 -6.08 10.16 5.13
C ILE A 150 -7.10 9.92 4.01
N ALA A 151 -6.92 8.84 3.26
CA ALA A 151 -7.97 8.26 2.41
C ALA A 151 -8.34 6.87 2.89
N VAL A 152 -9.63 6.56 2.88
CA VAL A 152 -10.16 5.19 3.05
C VAL A 152 -10.85 4.82 1.75
N LEU A 153 -10.38 3.74 1.13
CA LEU A 153 -10.81 3.25 -0.18
C LEU A 153 -11.36 1.84 0.01
N SER A 154 -12.68 1.71 -0.02
CA SER A 154 -13.35 0.43 0.03
C SER A 154 -13.46 -0.15 -1.37
N GLU A 155 -12.93 -1.34 -1.59
CA GLU A 155 -13.13 -2.10 -2.83
C GLU A 155 -14.00 -3.34 -2.58
N GLU A 156 -14.89 -3.65 -3.53
CA GLU A 156 -15.64 -4.89 -3.52
C GLU A 156 -14.76 -6.02 -4.04
N VAL A 157 -14.38 -6.95 -3.16
CA VAL A 157 -13.68 -8.18 -3.57
C VAL A 157 -14.71 -9.18 -4.07
N ARG A 158 -14.74 -9.39 -5.39
CA ARG A 158 -15.62 -10.37 -6.03
C ARG A 158 -14.92 -11.72 -6.11
N THR A 159 -15.49 -12.70 -5.44
CA THR A 159 -14.87 -14.02 -5.31
C THR A 159 -15.95 -15.10 -5.23
N PRO A 160 -15.70 -16.30 -5.79
CA PRO A 160 -16.64 -17.42 -5.72
C PRO A 160 -16.57 -18.18 -4.37
N VAL A 161 -15.64 -17.85 -3.47
CA VAL A 161 -15.37 -18.66 -2.26
C VAL A 161 -16.05 -18.14 -0.99
N CYS A 162 -16.60 -16.93 -1.02
CA CYS A 162 -17.38 -16.37 0.06
C CYS A 162 -18.28 -15.24 -0.45
N GLU A 163 -19.29 -14.89 0.35
CA GLU A 163 -20.07 -13.67 0.14
C GLU A 163 -19.18 -12.42 0.21
N PRO A 164 -19.54 -11.32 -0.48
CA PRO A 164 -18.83 -10.06 -0.38
C PRO A 164 -18.70 -9.60 1.07
N LEU A 165 -17.47 -9.28 1.49
CA LEU A 165 -17.24 -8.77 2.84
C LEU A 165 -17.90 -7.40 3.00
N TYR A 166 -18.58 -7.21 4.13
CA TYR A 166 -19.21 -5.96 4.51
C TYR A 166 -18.87 -5.60 5.96
N TYR A 167 -18.44 -4.36 6.17
CA TYR A 167 -18.05 -3.83 7.48
C TYR A 167 -18.99 -2.71 7.91
N GLU A 168 -19.82 -2.99 8.92
CA GLU A 168 -20.70 -1.99 9.53
C GLU A 168 -19.95 -1.02 10.45
N TYR A 169 -18.89 -1.52 11.09
CA TYR A 169 -18.03 -0.77 12.01
C TYR A 169 -16.56 -1.07 11.72
N SER A 170 -15.68 -0.11 12.01
CA SER A 170 -14.23 -0.27 11.82
C SER A 170 -13.39 0.19 12.99
N GLY A 171 -13.99 0.37 14.18
CA GLY A 171 -13.25 0.66 15.41
C GLY A 171 -12.33 -0.49 15.80
N THR A 172 -11.39 -0.23 16.71
CA THR A 172 -10.32 -1.19 17.09
C THR A 172 -10.83 -2.52 17.65
N ALA A 173 -12.07 -2.61 18.14
CA ALA A 173 -12.69 -3.87 18.57
C ALA A 173 -13.08 -4.81 17.40
N THR A 174 -13.05 -4.33 16.15
CA THR A 174 -13.42 -5.10 14.96
C THR A 174 -12.20 -5.74 14.28
N THR A 175 -12.41 -6.76 13.45
CA THR A 175 -11.33 -7.41 12.68
C THR A 175 -10.68 -6.44 11.70
N ILE A 176 -11.48 -5.64 11.00
CA ILE A 176 -10.99 -4.61 10.07
C ILE A 176 -10.26 -3.49 10.82
N GLY A 177 -10.77 -3.04 11.97
CA GLY A 177 -10.13 -2.01 12.80
C GLY A 177 -8.77 -2.44 13.32
N HIS A 178 -8.64 -3.68 13.80
CA HIS A 178 -7.32 -4.26 14.14
C HIS A 178 -6.37 -4.27 12.95
N SER A 179 -6.87 -4.58 11.75
CA SER A 179 -6.06 -4.63 10.53
C SER A 179 -5.54 -3.24 10.14
N ILE A 180 -6.43 -2.24 10.11
CA ILE A 180 -6.08 -0.83 9.92
C ILE A 180 -5.04 -0.40 10.95
N TYR A 181 -5.30 -0.65 12.23
CA TYR A 181 -4.42 -0.22 13.32
C TYR A 181 -3.01 -0.79 13.19
N ARG A 182 -2.87 -2.09 12.93
CA ARG A 182 -1.57 -2.74 12.75
C ARG A 182 -0.82 -2.19 11.54
N CYS A 183 -1.49 -2.06 10.40
CA CYS A 183 -0.89 -1.55 9.18
C CYS A 183 -0.40 -0.11 9.34
N VAL A 184 -1.24 0.76 9.91
CA VAL A 184 -0.89 2.17 10.11
C VAL A 184 0.24 2.32 11.10
N LYS A 185 0.16 1.67 12.28
CA LYS A 185 1.20 1.77 13.29
C LYS A 185 2.56 1.33 12.76
N LYS A 186 2.62 0.20 12.04
CA LYS A 186 3.85 -0.31 11.42
C LYS A 186 4.35 0.64 10.33
N GLY A 187 3.48 1.07 9.42
CA GLY A 187 3.88 1.87 8.26
C GLY A 187 4.31 3.28 8.61
N VAL A 188 3.67 3.93 9.60
CA VAL A 188 4.11 5.23 10.12
C VAL A 188 5.48 5.11 10.75
N ALA A 189 5.68 4.15 11.66
CA ALA A 189 6.96 4.00 12.35
C ALA A 189 8.10 3.70 11.38
N GLU A 190 7.85 2.86 10.38
CA GLU A 190 8.82 2.52 9.36
C GLU A 190 9.09 3.67 8.38
N GLY A 191 8.04 4.41 7.99
CA GLY A 191 8.17 5.57 7.09
C GLY A 191 9.01 6.67 7.71
N ILE A 192 8.80 6.95 9.01
CA ILE A 192 9.60 7.92 9.76
C ILE A 192 11.06 7.45 9.84
N ARG A 193 11.30 6.18 10.18
CA ARG A 193 12.67 5.65 10.23
C ARG A 193 13.38 5.90 8.90
N ARG A 194 12.75 5.57 7.77
CA ARG A 194 13.31 5.74 6.43
C ARG A 194 13.57 7.18 6.04
N GLN A 195 12.59 8.04 6.27
CA GLN A 195 12.67 9.45 5.89
C GLN A 195 13.75 10.20 6.68
N HIS A 196 13.98 9.81 7.93
CA HIS A 196 14.91 10.49 8.84
C HIS A 196 16.20 9.69 9.13
N GLY A 197 16.39 8.54 8.49
CA GLY A 197 17.59 7.71 8.67
C GLY A 197 17.76 7.15 10.09
N ILE A 198 16.66 6.90 10.81
CA ILE A 198 16.67 6.37 12.17
C ILE A 198 16.82 4.84 12.12
N GLY A 199 17.90 4.31 12.73
CA GLY A 199 18.21 2.88 12.76
C GLY A 199 19.21 2.42 11.71
N GLU A 200 19.40 1.11 11.56
CA GLU A 200 20.39 0.55 10.62
C GLU A 200 19.93 0.67 9.16
N LYS A 201 20.80 1.17 8.28
CA LYS A 201 20.53 1.36 6.84
C LYS A 201 20.18 0.06 6.11
N THR A 202 20.68 -1.08 6.58
CA THR A 202 20.40 -2.43 6.05
C THR A 202 18.94 -2.85 6.23
N ALA A 203 18.25 -2.35 7.26
CA ALA A 203 16.84 -2.65 7.52
C ALA A 203 15.86 -1.96 6.55
N MET A 204 16.31 -0.96 5.79
CA MET A 204 15.45 -0.08 4.98
C MET A 204 15.22 -0.53 3.54
N GLN A 205 15.57 -1.77 3.18
CA GLN A 205 15.58 -2.21 1.78
C GLN A 205 14.20 -2.55 1.20
N SER A 206 13.22 -2.92 2.02
CA SER A 206 11.86 -3.29 1.56
C SER A 206 10.89 -2.13 1.65
N ARG A 207 10.18 -1.75 0.59
CA ARG A 207 9.02 -0.85 0.74
C ARG A 207 7.77 -1.57 1.22
N LEU A 208 7.71 -2.90 1.08
CA LEU A 208 6.55 -3.70 1.44
C LEU A 208 6.76 -4.48 2.73
N PHE A 209 5.71 -4.52 3.53
CA PHE A 209 5.57 -5.32 4.74
C PHE A 209 4.28 -6.11 4.66
N VAL A 210 4.36 -7.43 4.81
CA VAL A 210 3.18 -8.31 4.79
C VAL A 210 3.03 -8.96 6.16
N MET A 211 1.84 -8.83 6.74
CA MET A 211 1.51 -9.52 7.99
C MET A 211 1.39 -11.01 7.73
N ALA A 212 2.11 -11.81 8.52
CA ALA A 212 1.99 -13.25 8.54
C ALA A 212 1.60 -13.71 9.95
N ASN A 213 1.01 -14.89 10.01
CA ASN A 213 0.66 -15.56 11.27
C ASN A 213 1.43 -16.89 11.31
N GLY A 214 2.37 -17.00 12.25
CA GLY A 214 3.08 -18.25 12.53
C GLY A 214 2.67 -18.83 13.87
N ASP A 215 3.34 -19.91 14.27
CA ASP A 215 3.05 -20.63 15.52
C ASP A 215 3.25 -19.74 16.77
N ALA A 216 4.20 -18.80 16.72
CA ALA A 216 4.49 -17.84 17.78
C ALA A 216 3.62 -16.55 17.69
N GLY A 217 2.64 -16.51 16.79
CA GLY A 217 1.75 -15.37 16.57
C GLY A 217 2.10 -14.52 15.35
N PHE A 218 1.64 -13.27 15.38
CA PHE A 218 1.76 -12.34 14.25
C PHE A 218 3.17 -11.77 14.11
N TYR A 219 3.68 -11.73 12.89
CA TYR A 219 4.96 -11.10 12.57
C TYR A 219 4.94 -10.44 11.18
N TRP A 220 5.81 -9.45 10.98
CA TRP A 220 5.92 -8.74 9.71
C TRP A 220 7.00 -9.37 8.84
N ILE A 221 6.63 -9.80 7.65
CA ILE A 221 7.58 -10.14 6.59
C ILE A 221 8.02 -8.82 5.94
N ALA A 222 9.24 -8.40 6.24
CA ALA A 222 10.00 -7.44 5.44
C ALA A 222 10.94 -8.24 4.53
N LYS A 223 11.24 -7.75 3.32
CA LYS A 223 12.09 -8.38 2.30
C LYS A 223 13.09 -9.43 2.85
N PRO A 224 13.19 -10.63 2.23
CA PRO A 224 14.27 -11.55 2.51
C PRO A 224 15.65 -10.91 2.27
N ASP A 225 16.61 -11.17 3.16
CA ASP A 225 17.94 -10.57 3.05
C ASP A 225 18.60 -10.86 1.68
N GLY A 226 19.51 -9.97 1.26
CA GLY A 226 20.16 -10.04 -0.05
C GLY A 226 21.08 -11.24 -0.28
N LYS A 227 21.10 -12.25 0.60
CA LYS A 227 21.91 -13.47 0.47
C LYS A 227 21.09 -14.70 0.04
N MET A 228 19.82 -14.52 -0.28
CA MET A 228 18.90 -15.64 -0.45
C MET A 228 18.80 -16.13 -1.90
N GLY A 229 19.80 -16.91 -2.30
CA GLY A 229 19.66 -17.91 -3.39
C GLY A 229 18.86 -19.14 -2.92
N LYS A 230 18.74 -20.16 -3.79
CA LYS A 230 18.09 -21.48 -3.54
C LYS A 230 18.22 -21.89 -2.05
N ASN A 231 17.08 -22.16 -1.40
CA ASN A 231 16.96 -22.70 -0.02
C ASN A 231 17.34 -21.79 1.15
N LYS A 232 17.57 -20.49 0.93
CA LYS A 232 17.82 -19.56 2.06
C LYS A 232 16.61 -18.73 2.45
N CYS A 233 15.52 -18.86 1.66
CA CYS A 233 14.10 -18.53 1.82
C CYS A 233 13.33 -18.89 3.12
N PRO A 234 13.27 -18.19 4.28
CA PRO A 234 12.37 -18.63 5.36
C PRO A 234 10.90 -18.38 5.02
N TYR A 235 10.64 -17.49 4.06
CA TYR A 235 9.34 -16.88 3.81
C TYR A 235 8.83 -17.25 2.41
N TYR A 236 7.93 -18.23 2.39
CA TYR A 236 7.20 -18.74 1.23
C TYR A 236 8.04 -19.42 0.14
N PRO A 237 7.45 -20.39 -0.58
CA PRO A 237 8.18 -21.44 -1.29
C PRO A 237 8.70 -21.05 -2.68
N CYS A 238 8.88 -19.76 -2.95
CA CYS A 238 9.23 -19.15 -4.25
C CYS A 238 10.65 -19.42 -4.76
N HIS A 239 11.11 -20.66 -4.63
CA HIS A 239 12.16 -21.27 -5.44
C HIS A 239 11.66 -22.60 -6.02
N HIS A 240 10.42 -22.64 -6.49
CA HIS A 240 9.81 -23.85 -7.04
C HIS A 240 10.48 -24.32 -8.34
N PHE A 241 11.22 -23.44 -9.03
CA PHE A 241 11.87 -23.79 -10.28
C PHE A 241 13.21 -23.07 -10.49
N GLU A 242 14.04 -23.65 -11.34
CA GLU A 242 15.36 -23.12 -11.67
C GLU A 242 15.27 -21.89 -12.58
N GLY A 243 16.07 -20.86 -12.28
CA GLY A 243 16.14 -19.62 -13.07
C GLY A 243 15.13 -18.53 -12.70
N GLN A 244 14.35 -18.72 -11.63
CA GLN A 244 13.38 -17.77 -11.09
C GLN A 244 13.99 -16.38 -10.78
N ASP A 245 13.35 -15.34 -11.30
CA ASP A 245 13.67 -13.94 -11.01
C ASP A 245 12.94 -13.48 -9.73
N CYS A 246 13.70 -13.06 -8.72
CA CYS A 246 13.17 -12.59 -7.44
C CYS A 246 13.20 -11.05 -7.30
N THR A 247 13.25 -10.30 -8.41
CA THR A 247 13.26 -8.82 -8.42
C THR A 247 12.12 -8.26 -7.58
N PHE A 248 10.95 -8.90 -7.65
CA PHE A 248 9.78 -8.58 -6.86
C PHE A 248 9.61 -9.64 -5.77
N CYS A 249 10.23 -9.43 -4.59
CA CYS A 249 10.05 -10.35 -3.44
C CYS A 249 8.58 -10.53 -3.03
N PHE A 250 7.74 -9.57 -3.39
CA PHE A 250 6.29 -9.71 -3.41
C PHE A 250 5.77 -9.14 -4.72
N CYS A 251 4.79 -9.83 -5.31
CA CYS A 251 4.19 -9.46 -6.58
C CYS A 251 3.42 -8.12 -6.44
N PRO A 252 3.85 -7.03 -7.11
CA PRO A 252 3.13 -5.74 -7.10
C PRO A 252 1.75 -5.81 -7.76
N LEU A 253 1.45 -6.90 -8.48
CA LEU A 253 0.15 -7.15 -9.08
C LEU A 253 -0.79 -7.91 -8.15
N TYR A 254 -0.39 -8.27 -6.93
CA TYR A 254 -1.22 -9.07 -6.04
C TYR A 254 -2.33 -8.24 -5.34
N PRO A 255 -3.58 -8.74 -5.29
CA PRO A 255 -4.10 -9.86 -6.06
C PRO A 255 -4.35 -9.43 -7.51
N CYS A 256 -3.91 -10.25 -8.48
CA CYS A 256 -4.07 -9.91 -9.90
C CYS A 256 -5.42 -10.38 -10.44
N GLU A 257 -6.04 -11.33 -9.73
CA GLU A 257 -7.37 -11.89 -10.04
C GLU A 257 -7.48 -12.52 -11.43
N ASP A 258 -6.34 -12.77 -12.07
CA ASP A 258 -6.25 -13.40 -13.37
C ASP A 258 -6.35 -14.93 -13.21
N PRO A 259 -7.40 -15.59 -13.73
CA PRO A 259 -7.61 -17.02 -13.54
C PRO A 259 -6.53 -17.88 -14.18
N GLU A 260 -5.75 -17.34 -15.13
CA GLU A 260 -4.59 -18.04 -15.70
C GLU A 260 -3.37 -18.00 -14.77
N LEU A 261 -3.36 -17.16 -13.73
CA LEU A 261 -2.23 -16.95 -12.82
C LEU A 261 -2.51 -17.38 -11.38
N GLY A 262 -3.77 -17.61 -11.02
CA GLY A 262 -4.13 -18.00 -9.67
C GLY A 262 -5.60 -18.33 -9.52
N GLU A 263 -6.03 -18.43 -8.27
CA GLU A 263 -7.41 -18.71 -7.89
C GLU A 263 -7.73 -18.12 -6.52
N TRP A 264 -9.00 -17.96 -6.21
CA TRP A 264 -9.44 -17.59 -4.86
C TRP A 264 -9.55 -18.83 -3.98
N ILE A 265 -9.10 -18.71 -2.74
CA ILE A 265 -9.29 -19.71 -1.68
C ILE A 265 -9.89 -19.04 -0.43
N LEU A 266 -10.62 -19.82 0.37
CA LEU A 266 -11.11 -19.36 1.65
C LEU A 266 -10.04 -19.59 2.73
N SER A 267 -9.67 -18.54 3.47
CA SER A 267 -8.76 -18.70 4.60
C SER A 267 -9.43 -19.46 5.75
N SER A 268 -8.63 -20.03 6.65
CA SER A 268 -9.14 -20.68 7.87
C SER A 268 -9.93 -19.74 8.80
N LYS A 269 -9.80 -18.43 8.61
CA LYS A 269 -10.53 -17.38 9.34
C LYS A 269 -11.71 -16.81 8.56
N GLY A 270 -12.10 -17.43 7.44
CA GLY A 270 -13.32 -17.12 6.69
C GLY A 270 -13.25 -15.90 5.77
N TYR A 271 -12.04 -15.41 5.44
CA TYR A 271 -11.86 -14.32 4.47
C TYR A 271 -11.20 -14.82 3.17
N PRO A 272 -11.52 -14.23 2.01
CA PRO A 272 -10.98 -14.69 0.74
C PRO A 272 -9.52 -14.29 0.58
N VAL A 273 -8.73 -15.19 0.03
CA VAL A 273 -7.31 -15.00 -0.26
C VAL A 273 -7.06 -15.43 -1.70
N TRP A 274 -6.45 -14.56 -2.48
CA TRP A 274 -5.97 -14.94 -3.80
C TRP A 274 -4.71 -15.77 -3.64
N THR A 275 -4.66 -16.99 -4.18
CA THR A 275 -3.44 -17.79 -4.24
C THR A 275 -2.87 -17.75 -5.65
N CYS A 276 -1.61 -17.36 -5.76
CA CYS A 276 -0.84 -17.37 -7.00
C CYS A 276 0.42 -18.24 -6.84
N LYS A 277 0.33 -19.31 -6.04
CA LYS A 277 1.46 -20.17 -5.66
C LYS A 277 2.22 -20.75 -6.88
N ASP A 278 1.48 -21.02 -7.95
CA ASP A 278 2.02 -21.60 -9.20
C ASP A 278 2.29 -20.51 -10.27
N CYS A 279 2.07 -19.23 -9.97
CA CYS A 279 2.28 -18.15 -10.94
C CYS A 279 3.77 -17.97 -11.27
N ARG A 280 4.10 -17.98 -12.56
CA ARG A 280 5.48 -17.75 -13.05
C ARG A 280 5.66 -16.40 -13.74
N LEU A 281 4.59 -15.64 -13.96
CA LEU A 281 4.61 -14.41 -14.76
C LEU A 281 5.73 -13.43 -14.35
N LEU A 282 5.74 -12.98 -13.09
CA LEU A 282 6.76 -12.03 -12.60
C LEU A 282 8.04 -12.70 -12.07
N HIS A 283 8.14 -14.01 -12.27
CA HIS A 283 9.35 -14.79 -12.06
C HIS A 283 10.15 -14.99 -13.35
N GLU A 284 9.56 -14.67 -14.50
CA GLU A 284 10.25 -14.61 -15.79
C GLU A 284 11.01 -13.29 -15.95
N LYS A 285 12.32 -13.37 -16.20
CA LYS A 285 13.23 -12.21 -16.26
C LYS A 285 12.74 -11.11 -17.21
N LYS A 286 12.19 -11.48 -18.36
CA LYS A 286 11.69 -10.52 -19.36
C LYS A 286 10.48 -9.74 -18.85
N ALA A 287 9.49 -10.42 -18.29
CA ALA A 287 8.31 -9.78 -17.72
C ALA A 287 8.67 -8.92 -16.49
N ALA A 288 9.54 -9.42 -15.60
CA ALA A 288 10.01 -8.66 -14.45
C ALA A 288 10.76 -7.38 -14.87
N ALA A 289 11.68 -7.48 -15.83
CA ALA A 289 12.41 -6.33 -16.37
C ALA A 289 11.50 -5.34 -17.10
N TYR A 290 10.48 -5.84 -17.81
CA TYR A 290 9.48 -5.00 -18.48
C TYR A 290 8.66 -4.21 -17.47
N LEU A 291 8.11 -4.87 -16.44
CA LEU A 291 7.33 -4.20 -15.39
C LEU A 291 8.16 -3.13 -14.66
N LYS A 292 9.45 -3.37 -14.46
CA LYS A 292 10.35 -2.37 -13.84
C LYS A 292 10.47 -1.09 -14.68
N LYS A 293 10.40 -1.20 -16.01
CA LYS A 293 10.47 -0.06 -16.95
C LYS A 293 9.09 0.56 -17.23
N HIS A 294 8.05 -0.24 -17.18
CA HIS A 294 6.66 0.11 -17.47
C HIS A 294 5.80 -0.29 -16.27
N PRO A 295 5.86 0.46 -15.16
CA PRO A 295 5.23 0.06 -13.91
C PRO A 295 3.68 0.04 -13.97
N ASP A 296 3.13 0.68 -15.01
CA ASP A 296 1.73 0.73 -15.43
C ASP A 296 1.31 -0.40 -16.41
N ALA A 297 2.23 -1.23 -16.89
CA ALA A 297 1.97 -2.31 -17.87
C ALA A 297 0.90 -3.32 -17.42
N SER A 298 -0.12 -3.58 -18.24
CA SER A 298 -1.18 -4.54 -17.95
C SER A 298 -0.67 -5.98 -17.82
N ILE A 299 -1.50 -6.86 -17.24
CA ILE A 299 -1.18 -8.29 -17.15
C ILE A 299 -0.98 -8.89 -18.55
N ASP A 300 -1.80 -8.51 -19.54
CA ASP A 300 -1.69 -8.99 -20.92
C ASP A 300 -0.41 -8.50 -21.62
N GLU A 301 0.03 -7.27 -21.33
CA GLU A 301 1.34 -6.80 -21.77
C GLU A 301 2.47 -7.66 -21.18
N LEU A 302 2.40 -7.98 -19.89
CA LEU A 302 3.40 -8.80 -19.22
C LEU A 302 3.41 -10.25 -19.71
N LYS A 303 2.23 -10.86 -19.93
CA LYS A 303 2.09 -12.20 -20.50
C LYS A 303 2.78 -12.29 -21.87
N ARG A 304 2.67 -11.25 -22.70
CA ARG A 304 3.39 -11.17 -23.99
C ARG A 304 4.92 -11.13 -23.84
N GLN A 305 5.44 -10.68 -22.70
CA GLN A 305 6.88 -10.71 -22.41
C GLN A 305 7.37 -12.08 -21.89
N ALA A 306 6.44 -12.96 -21.51
CA ALA A 306 6.71 -14.28 -20.95
C ALA A 306 6.06 -15.40 -21.79
N PRO A 307 6.55 -15.68 -23.01
CA PRO A 307 5.94 -16.67 -23.92
C PRO A 307 6.06 -18.14 -23.47
N GLY A 308 6.68 -18.39 -22.31
CA GLY A 308 6.78 -19.70 -21.69
C GLY A 308 5.53 -20.08 -20.88
N LYS A 309 5.61 -21.16 -20.09
CA LYS A 309 4.55 -21.53 -19.16
C LYS A 309 4.45 -20.49 -18.04
N ILE A 310 3.30 -19.82 -17.95
CA ILE A 310 2.98 -18.83 -16.91
C ILE A 310 2.39 -19.45 -15.62
N LYS A 311 2.15 -20.77 -15.64
CA LYS A 311 1.85 -21.69 -14.53
C LYS A 311 2.82 -22.87 -14.58
#